data_AF-A0AA88VNS6-F1
#
_entry.id   AF-A0AA88VNS6-F1
#
_cell.length_a   1.000
_cell.length_b   1.000
_cell.length_c   1.000
_cell.angle_alpha   90.00
_cell.angle_beta   90.00
_cell.angle_gamma   90.00
#
_symmetry.space_group_name_H-M   'P 1'
#
loop_
_entity.id
_entity.type
_entity.pdbx_description
1 polymer ?
#
loop_
_entity_poly.entity_id
_entity_poly.type
_entity_poly.pdbx_seq_one_letter_code
_entity_poly.pdbx_strand_id
1 'polypeptide(L)'
;MQQLGFIMNKGGGVGLGSSGGGGPTAAAAAAAAQKQKTLQQRVDTDIGNIVDNFSFVVNVARVNDPPVRNSQEAFMMEMRAARMVQAADSLLKLVSELKQTSIFSGFASLHDHVEQRVNELNHQAEKTDSMLSRIGEEAAASLKELESHYYSSALRNLPPQL
;
A
#
# COMPACT_ATOMS: atom_id res chain seq x y z
N MET A 1 60.77 -22.29 27.62
CA MET A 1 59.89 -21.52 28.53
C MET A 1 58.76 -20.94 27.72
N GLN A 2 57.62 -21.61 27.74
CA GLN A 2 56.34 -21.11 27.24
C GLN A 2 55.90 -19.90 28.08
N GLN A 3 55.31 -18.89 27.42
CA GLN A 3 54.33 -17.99 28.03
C GLN A 3 53.45 -17.45 26.88
N LEU A 4 52.32 -18.08 26.56
CA LEU A 4 50.97 -17.93 27.12
C LEU A 4 50.38 -16.51 27.00
N GLY A 5 49.58 -16.33 25.93
CA GLY A 5 48.18 -15.94 26.01
C GLY A 5 47.84 -14.47 26.24
N PHE A 6 47.32 -13.81 25.19
CA PHE A 6 46.05 -13.08 25.31
C PHE A 6 45.38 -12.99 23.93
N ILE A 7 44.41 -13.86 23.71
CA ILE A 7 43.44 -13.77 22.61
C ILE A 7 42.46 -12.67 23.01
N MET A 8 42.40 -11.59 22.27
CA MET A 8 41.26 -10.66 22.31
C MET A 8 40.51 -10.76 20.99
N ASN A 9 39.53 -11.65 21.01
CA ASN A 9 38.40 -11.68 20.08
C ASN A 9 37.64 -10.36 20.21
N LYS A 10 37.65 -9.53 19.16
CA LYS A 10 36.77 -8.38 19.05
C LYS A 10 35.86 -8.55 17.85
N GLY A 11 34.67 -9.09 18.16
CA GLY A 11 33.39 -8.68 17.61
C GLY A 11 33.30 -8.67 16.10
N GLY A 12 32.67 -9.73 15.56
CA GLY A 12 32.15 -9.74 14.21
C GLY A 12 31.33 -8.48 13.93
N GLY A 13 31.83 -7.68 13.00
CA GLY A 13 31.03 -6.70 12.30
C GLY A 13 29.98 -7.46 11.51
N VAL A 14 28.74 -7.35 11.95
CA VAL A 14 27.56 -7.78 11.20
C VAL A 14 27.52 -6.92 9.94
N GLY A 15 28.14 -7.43 8.88
CA GLY A 15 27.99 -6.88 7.55
C GLY A 15 26.52 -6.96 7.18
N LEU A 16 25.87 -5.79 7.08
CA LEU A 16 24.62 -5.64 6.34
C LEU A 16 24.92 -6.05 4.88
N GLY A 17 24.74 -7.34 4.60
CA GLY A 17 24.64 -7.84 3.25
C GLY A 17 23.39 -7.26 2.62
N SER A 18 23.58 -6.21 1.83
CA SER A 18 22.62 -5.73 0.84
C SER A 18 22.32 -6.86 -0.15
N SER A 19 21.34 -7.70 0.17
CA SER A 19 20.75 -8.64 -0.78
C SER A 19 19.90 -7.85 -1.77
N GLY A 20 20.50 -7.51 -2.92
CA GLY A 20 19.84 -6.91 -4.09
C GLY A 20 18.91 -7.88 -4.81
N GLY A 21 17.98 -8.51 -4.09
CA GLY A 21 16.86 -9.25 -4.65
C GLY A 21 15.61 -8.39 -4.50
N GLY A 22 15.04 -7.93 -5.62
CA GLY A 22 13.77 -7.21 -5.60
C GLY A 22 12.73 -8.01 -4.84
N GLY A 23 12.33 -7.52 -3.67
CA GLY A 23 11.35 -8.20 -2.82
C GLY A 23 10.00 -8.37 -3.52
N PRO A 24 9.07 -9.14 -2.94
CA PRO A 24 7.72 -9.35 -3.49
C PRO A 24 7.01 -8.05 -3.88
N THR A 25 7.28 -6.95 -3.17
CA THR A 25 6.80 -5.60 -3.47
C THR A 25 7.32 -5.04 -4.80
N ALA A 26 8.58 -5.30 -5.17
CA ALA A 26 9.17 -4.84 -6.43
C ALA A 26 8.58 -5.59 -7.63
N ALA A 27 8.35 -6.90 -7.49
CA ALA A 27 7.69 -7.71 -8.51
C ALA A 27 6.22 -7.28 -8.70
N ALA A 28 5.50 -6.99 -7.61
CA ALA A 28 4.14 -6.48 -7.65
C ALA A 28 4.07 -5.09 -8.32
N ALA A 29 5.01 -4.19 -8.01
CA ALA A 29 5.10 -2.88 -8.63
C ALA A 29 5.37 -2.97 -10.15
N ALA A 30 6.27 -3.86 -10.58
CA ALA A 30 6.55 -4.10 -11.98
C ALA A 30 5.32 -4.67 -12.73
N ALA A 31 4.59 -5.60 -12.11
CA ALA A 31 3.35 -6.14 -12.67
C ALA A 31 2.26 -5.06 -12.80
N ALA A 32 2.12 -4.18 -11.81
CA ALA A 32 1.19 -3.05 -11.86
C ALA A 32 1.54 -2.06 -12.98
N ALA A 33 2.82 -1.71 -13.13
CA ALA A 33 3.30 -0.83 -14.20
C ALA A 33 3.06 -1.45 -15.59
N GLN A 34 3.32 -2.75 -15.74
CA GLN A 34 3.05 -3.46 -16.98
C GLN A 34 1.55 -3.50 -17.30
N LYS A 35 0.70 -3.75 -16.29
CA LYS A 35 -0.76 -3.71 -16.45
C LYS A 35 -1.22 -2.33 -16.91
N GLN A 36 -0.71 -1.26 -16.31
CA GLN A 36 -1.01 0.11 -16.72
C GLN A 36 -0.63 0.37 -18.18
N LYS A 37 0.56 -0.07 -18.60
CA LYS A 37 1.02 0.08 -19.99
C LYS A 37 0.11 -0.65 -20.97
N THR A 38 -0.29 -1.89 -20.66
CA THR A 38 -1.22 -2.66 -21.50
C THR A 38 -2.58 -1.99 -21.62
N LEU A 39 -3.12 -1.46 -20.52
CA LEU A 39 -4.40 -0.74 -20.53
C LEU A 39 -4.30 0.52 -21.41
N GLN A 40 -3.22 1.29 -21.28
CA GLN A 40 -3.01 2.48 -22.12
C GLN A 40 -2.94 2.12 -23.61
N GLN A 41 -2.14 1.10 -23.97
CA GLN A 41 -2.02 0.63 -25.34
C GLN A 41 -3.36 0.19 -25.93
N ARG A 42 -4.20 -0.47 -25.12
CA ARG A 42 -5.53 -0.92 -25.54
C ARG A 42 -6.47 0.26 -25.79
N VAL A 43 -6.46 1.29 -24.92
CA VAL A 43 -7.23 2.54 -25.16
C VAL A 43 -6.80 3.18 -26.48
N ASP A 44 -5.50 3.39 -26.67
CA ASP A 44 -4.98 4.07 -27.86
C ASP A 44 -5.33 3.29 -29.14
N THR A 45 -5.23 1.96 -29.08
CA THR A 45 -5.60 1.06 -30.19
C THR A 45 -7.09 1.13 -30.50
N ASP A 46 -7.96 1.05 -29.49
CA ASP A 46 -9.41 1.05 -29.69
C ASP A 46 -9.91 2.41 -30.17
N ILE A 47 -9.38 3.52 -29.64
CA ILE A 47 -9.69 4.87 -30.13
C ILE A 47 -9.22 5.04 -31.58
N GLY A 48 -7.99 4.63 -31.89
CA GLY A 48 -7.46 4.66 -33.26
C GLY A 48 -8.36 3.88 -34.22
N ASN A 49 -8.75 2.67 -33.84
CA ASN A 49 -9.68 1.84 -34.61
C ASN A 49 -11.03 2.56 -34.85
N ILE A 50 -11.61 3.22 -33.84
CA ILE A 50 -12.87 3.94 -34.02
C ILE A 50 -12.69 5.09 -35.02
N VAL A 51 -11.64 5.90 -34.85
CA VAL A 51 -11.38 7.07 -35.70
C VAL A 51 -11.08 6.66 -37.14
N ASP A 52 -10.27 5.64 -37.36
CA ASP A 52 -9.91 5.15 -38.70
C ASP A 52 -11.12 4.56 -39.43
N ASN A 53 -11.91 3.72 -38.74
CA ASN A 53 -13.11 3.13 -39.34
C ASN A 53 -14.18 4.20 -39.59
N PHE A 54 -14.35 5.18 -38.70
CA PHE A 54 -15.27 6.30 -38.92
C PHE A 54 -14.84 7.16 -40.11
N SER A 55 -13.56 7.49 -40.21
CA SER A 55 -13.00 8.26 -41.32
C SER A 55 -13.24 7.56 -42.66
N PHE A 56 -13.08 6.24 -42.70
CA PHE A 56 -13.41 5.44 -43.88
C PHE A 56 -14.90 5.55 -44.24
N VAL A 57 -15.79 5.34 -43.26
CA VAL A 57 -17.25 5.41 -43.46
C VAL A 57 -17.65 6.79 -44.01
N VAL A 58 -17.11 7.88 -43.45
CA VAL A 58 -17.38 9.24 -43.91
C VAL A 58 -16.86 9.45 -45.33
N ASN A 59 -15.65 9.01 -45.64
CA ASN A 59 -15.07 9.18 -46.99
C ASN A 59 -15.89 8.46 -48.06
N VAL A 60 -16.33 7.22 -47.79
CA VAL A 60 -17.20 6.46 -48.69
C VAL A 60 -18.61 7.04 -48.72
N ALA A 61 -19.09 7.66 -47.64
CA ALA A 61 -20.41 8.30 -47.60
C ALA A 61 -20.51 9.55 -48.48
N ARG A 62 -19.39 10.24 -48.80
CA ARG A 62 -19.40 11.47 -49.61
C ARG A 62 -19.94 11.18 -51.01
N VAL A 63 -21.02 11.88 -51.37
CA VAL A 63 -21.68 11.77 -52.67
C VAL A 63 -20.91 12.62 -53.68
N ASN A 64 -20.22 11.98 -54.64
CA ASN A 64 -19.61 12.62 -55.81
C ASN A 64 -20.03 11.95 -57.16
N ASP A 65 -21.08 11.10 -57.16
CA ASP A 65 -21.64 10.28 -58.28
C ASP A 65 -20.80 9.11 -58.82
N PRO A 66 -21.40 7.96 -59.27
CA PRO A 66 -22.75 7.75 -59.81
C PRO A 66 -23.81 7.21 -58.81
N PRO A 67 -25.11 7.16 -59.19
CA PRO A 67 -26.27 7.00 -58.29
C PRO A 67 -26.47 5.60 -57.66
N VAL A 68 -25.54 4.66 -57.89
CA VAL A 68 -25.65 3.28 -57.40
C VAL A 68 -24.42 2.95 -56.58
N ARG A 69 -24.59 2.86 -55.25
CA ARG A 69 -23.57 2.25 -54.39
C ARG A 69 -23.46 0.78 -54.76
N ASN A 70 -22.26 0.33 -55.13
CA ASN A 70 -22.00 -1.08 -55.37
C ASN A 70 -22.25 -1.85 -54.05
N SER A 71 -22.90 -3.01 -54.12
CA SER A 71 -23.21 -3.85 -52.94
C SER A 71 -21.96 -4.18 -52.10
N GLN A 72 -20.80 -4.25 -52.75
CA GLN A 72 -19.51 -4.42 -52.09
C GLN A 72 -19.14 -3.23 -51.17
N GLU A 73 -19.41 -1.99 -51.57
CA GLU A 73 -19.12 -0.80 -50.75
C GLU A 73 -20.04 -0.72 -49.54
N ALA A 74 -21.33 -1.05 -49.73
CA ALA A 74 -22.30 -1.11 -48.64
C ALA A 74 -21.87 -2.15 -47.58
N PHE A 75 -21.45 -3.34 -48.01
CA PHE A 75 -20.93 -4.37 -47.12
C PHE A 75 -19.65 -3.93 -46.38
N MET A 76 -18.71 -3.29 -47.08
CA MET A 76 -17.50 -2.76 -46.43
C MET A 76 -17.85 -1.71 -45.36
N MET A 77 -18.81 -0.83 -45.64
CA MET A 77 -19.26 0.20 -44.71
C MET A 77 -19.92 -0.39 -43.46
N GLU A 78 -20.72 -1.45 -43.62
CA GLU A 78 -21.31 -2.22 -42.52
C GLU A 78 -20.23 -2.89 -41.66
N MET A 79 -19.24 -3.53 -42.28
CA MET A 79 -18.11 -4.15 -41.56
C MET A 79 -17.32 -3.12 -40.73
N ARG A 80 -17.16 -1.90 -41.26
CA ARG A 80 -16.47 -0.80 -40.56
C ARG A 80 -17.26 -0.32 -39.35
N ALA A 81 -18.57 -0.16 -39.51
CA ALA A 81 -19.46 0.16 -38.39
C ALA A 81 -19.43 -0.94 -37.31
N ALA A 82 -19.46 -2.22 -37.70
CA ALA A 82 -19.35 -3.34 -36.76
C ALA A 82 -18.02 -3.31 -35.98
N ARG A 83 -16.89 -3.01 -36.64
CA ARG A 83 -15.58 -2.86 -35.99
C ARG A 83 -15.53 -1.68 -35.01
N MET A 84 -16.19 -0.56 -35.32
CA MET A 84 -16.32 0.55 -34.38
C MET A 84 -17.08 0.14 -33.12
N VAL A 85 -18.19 -0.60 -33.28
CA VAL A 85 -18.97 -1.13 -32.14
C VAL A 85 -18.13 -2.09 -31.29
N GLN A 86 -17.33 -2.96 -31.91
CA GLN A 86 -16.42 -3.85 -31.20
C GLN A 86 -15.35 -3.10 -30.40
N ALA A 87 -14.75 -2.06 -30.97
CA ALA A 87 -13.78 -1.21 -30.27
C ALA A 87 -14.44 -0.46 -29.10
N ALA A 88 -15.66 0.04 -29.28
CA ALA A 88 -16.41 0.69 -28.21
C ALA A 88 -16.74 -0.28 -27.05
N ASP A 89 -17.13 -1.52 -27.36
CA ASP A 89 -17.34 -2.57 -26.34
C ASP A 89 -16.04 -2.91 -25.59
N SER A 90 -14.90 -2.97 -26.30
CA SER A 90 -13.59 -3.14 -25.67
C SER A 90 -13.26 -1.99 -24.71
N LEU A 91 -13.56 -0.73 -25.07
CA LEU A 91 -13.40 0.42 -24.18
C LEU A 91 -14.30 0.33 -22.95
N LEU A 92 -15.55 -0.14 -23.08
CA LEU A 92 -16.45 -0.36 -21.93
C LEU A 92 -15.90 -1.42 -20.97
N LYS A 93 -15.33 -2.50 -21.49
CA LYS A 93 -14.64 -3.53 -20.69
C LYS A 93 -13.44 -2.94 -19.96
N LEU A 94 -12.63 -2.13 -20.65
CA LEU A 94 -11.49 -1.45 -20.05
C LEU A 94 -11.90 -0.53 -18.89
N VAL A 95 -12.96 0.27 -19.06
CA VAL A 95 -13.52 1.11 -17.98
C VAL A 95 -13.96 0.24 -16.80
N SER A 96 -14.55 -0.92 -17.05
CA SER A 96 -14.95 -1.86 -16.00
C SER A 96 -13.75 -2.41 -15.23
N GLU A 97 -12.68 -2.80 -15.93
CA GLU A 97 -11.41 -3.24 -15.32
C GLU A 97 -10.75 -2.14 -14.47
N LEU A 98 -10.80 -0.88 -14.90
CA LEU A 98 -10.28 0.27 -14.16
C LEU A 98 -11.08 0.53 -12.87
N LYS A 99 -12.41 0.48 -12.95
CA LYS A 99 -13.29 0.60 -11.77
C LYS A 99 -12.98 -0.50 -10.75
N GLN A 100 -12.86 -1.74 -11.22
CA GLN A 100 -12.52 -2.88 -10.38
C GLN A 100 -11.16 -2.67 -9.68
N THR A 101 -10.12 -2.30 -10.43
CA THR A 101 -8.78 -2.06 -9.89
C THR A 101 -8.79 -0.94 -8.83
N SER A 102 -9.53 0.14 -9.07
CA SER A 102 -9.64 1.27 -8.13
C SER A 102 -10.29 0.87 -6.81
N ILE A 103 -11.40 0.12 -6.87
CA ILE A 103 -12.12 -0.37 -5.68
C ILE A 103 -11.21 -1.25 -4.81
N PHE A 104 -10.55 -2.25 -5.41
CA PHE A 104 -9.70 -3.18 -4.65
C PHE A 104 -8.43 -2.51 -4.12
N SER A 105 -7.85 -1.55 -4.85
CA SER A 105 -6.71 -0.77 -4.35
C SER A 105 -7.05 0.06 -3.12
N GLY A 106 -8.26 0.61 -3.06
CA GLY A 106 -8.75 1.36 -1.90
C GLY A 106 -8.85 0.48 -0.65
N PHE A 107 -9.30 -0.77 -0.80
CA PHE A 107 -9.38 -1.70 0.32
C PHE A 107 -8.02 -2.16 0.82
N ALA A 108 -7.06 -2.46 -0.08
CA ALA A 108 -5.71 -2.81 0.32
C ALA A 108 -5.04 -1.67 1.09
N SER A 109 -5.09 -0.45 0.56
CA SER A 109 -4.51 0.72 1.24
C SER A 109 -5.20 1.04 2.57
N LEU A 110 -6.52 0.82 2.67
CA LEU A 110 -7.24 0.98 3.94
C LEU A 110 -6.84 -0.09 4.95
N HIS A 111 -6.68 -1.34 4.51
CA HIS A 111 -6.24 -2.44 5.35
C HIS A 111 -4.85 -2.17 5.95
N ASP A 112 -3.89 -1.79 5.10
CA ASP A 112 -2.53 -1.43 5.52
C ASP A 112 -2.54 -0.28 6.55
N HIS A 113 -3.36 0.76 6.33
CA HIS A 113 -3.51 1.87 7.28
C HIS A 113 -4.13 1.44 8.61
N VAL A 114 -5.13 0.56 8.59
CA VAL A 114 -5.74 0.03 9.82
C VAL A 114 -4.73 -0.79 10.60
N GLU A 115 -3.95 -1.65 9.94
CA GLU A 115 -2.92 -2.46 10.58
C GLU A 115 -1.81 -1.59 11.18
N GLN A 116 -1.32 -0.57 10.45
CA GLN A 116 -0.37 0.40 10.98
C GLN A 116 -0.90 1.08 12.24
N ARG A 117 -2.16 1.56 12.20
CA ARG A 117 -2.78 2.25 13.33
C ARG A 117 -2.97 1.34 14.54
N VAL A 118 -3.32 0.08 14.33
CA VAL A 118 -3.41 -0.93 15.40
C VAL A 118 -2.05 -1.10 16.07
N ASN A 119 -0.98 -1.22 15.28
CA ASN A 119 0.38 -1.36 15.82
C ASN A 119 0.82 -0.11 16.59
N GLU A 120 0.54 1.09 16.08
CA GLU A 120 0.83 2.36 16.77
C GLU A 120 0.07 2.47 18.10
N LEU A 121 -1.21 2.11 18.13
CA LEU A 121 -2.03 2.14 19.34
C LEU A 121 -1.55 1.12 20.37
N ASN A 122 -1.18 -0.09 19.94
CA ASN A 122 -0.59 -1.10 20.83
C ASN A 122 0.71 -0.58 21.45
N HIS A 123 1.59 0.02 20.64
CA HIS A 123 2.83 0.59 21.14
C HIS A 123 2.60 1.74 22.14
N GLN A 124 1.60 2.59 21.87
CA GLN A 124 1.21 3.64 22.82
C GLN A 124 0.63 3.07 24.12
N ALA A 125 -0.16 1.99 24.03
CA ALA A 125 -0.71 1.29 25.19
C ALA A 125 0.42 0.71 26.05
N GLU A 126 1.37 -0.01 25.46
CA GLU A 126 2.55 -0.57 26.14
C GLU A 126 3.39 0.51 26.82
N LYS A 127 3.63 1.63 26.12
CA LYS A 127 4.37 2.77 26.68
C LYS A 127 3.65 3.40 27.86
N THR A 128 2.32 3.52 27.78
CA THR A 128 1.49 4.07 28.85
C THR A 128 1.48 3.14 30.05
N ASP A 129 1.36 1.83 29.83
CA ASP A 129 1.38 0.81 30.88
C ASP A 129 2.73 0.78 31.62
N SER A 130 3.84 0.84 30.87
CA SER A 130 5.18 0.97 31.45
C SER A 130 5.34 2.24 32.29
N MET A 131 4.79 3.37 31.84
CA MET A 131 4.83 4.62 32.61
C MET A 131 4.00 4.54 33.89
N LEU A 132 2.79 3.97 33.82
CA LEU A 132 1.92 3.77 34.97
C LEU A 132 2.57 2.83 35.99
N SER A 133 3.18 1.74 35.56
CA SER A 133 3.91 0.83 36.44
C SER A 133 5.03 1.56 37.18
N ARG A 134 5.82 2.38 36.47
CA ARG A 134 6.89 3.16 37.09
C ARG A 134 6.37 4.16 38.13
N ILE A 135 5.32 4.90 37.80
CA ILE A 135 4.68 5.84 38.73
C ILE A 135 4.13 5.09 39.95
N GLY A 136 3.55 3.91 39.75
CA GLY A 136 3.07 3.05 40.83
C GLY A 136 4.19 2.63 41.78
N GLU A 137 5.35 2.23 41.23
CA GLU A 137 6.55 1.90 42.02
C GLU A 137 7.08 3.11 42.81
N GLU A 138 7.21 4.27 42.15
CA GLU A 138 7.66 5.53 42.78
C GLU A 138 6.72 5.96 43.93
N ALA A 139 5.40 5.86 43.72
CA ALA A 139 4.39 6.16 44.73
C ALA A 139 4.46 5.19 45.91
N ALA A 140 4.59 3.88 45.64
CA ALA A 140 4.72 2.86 46.69
C ALA A 140 6.00 3.05 47.52
N ALA A 141 7.12 3.39 46.87
CA ALA A 141 8.37 3.71 47.55
C ALA A 141 8.23 4.93 48.46
N SER A 142 7.62 6.01 47.95
CA SER A 142 7.37 7.24 48.71
C SER A 142 6.47 7.01 49.93
N LEU A 143 5.42 6.18 49.79
CA LEU A 143 4.54 5.81 50.90
C LEU A 143 5.27 5.00 51.98
N LYS A 144 6.12 4.05 51.58
CA LYS A 144 6.93 3.25 52.50
C LYS A 144 7.95 4.11 53.26
N GLU A 145 8.56 5.08 52.59
CA GLU A 145 9.45 6.06 53.22
C GLU A 145 8.68 6.91 54.24
N LEU A 146 7.51 7.42 53.88
CA LEU A 146 6.65 8.19 54.78
C LEU A 146 6.21 7.37 56.01
N GLU A 147 5.82 6.11 55.82
CA GLU A 147 5.48 5.18 56.90
C GLU A 147 6.67 4.97 57.85
N SER A 148 7.87 4.76 57.31
CA SER A 148 9.10 4.64 58.08
C SER A 148 9.38 5.91 58.91
N HIS A 149 9.22 7.10 58.32
CA HIS A 149 9.36 8.37 59.04
C HIS A 149 8.33 8.53 60.16
N TYR A 150 7.08 8.12 59.92
CA TYR A 150 6.04 8.16 60.94
C TYR A 150 6.39 7.26 62.14
N TYR A 151 6.80 6.01 61.90
CA TYR A 151 7.15 5.08 62.99
C TYR A 151 8.49 5.35 63.67
N SER A 152 9.44 6.00 62.98
CA SER A 152 10.73 6.40 63.56
C SER A 152 10.66 7.72 64.34
N SER A 153 9.59 8.50 64.17
CA SER A 153 9.40 9.73 64.92
C SER A 153 9.16 9.46 66.42
N ALA A 154 9.88 10.19 67.28
CA ALA A 154 9.96 9.97 68.72
C ALA A 154 8.63 10.17 69.48
N LEU A 155 7.54 10.55 68.81
CA LEU A 155 6.25 10.84 69.44
C LEU A 155 5.55 9.57 69.99
N ARG A 156 5.94 8.37 69.55
CA ARG A 156 5.42 7.09 70.08
C ARG A 156 6.33 6.39 71.08
N ASN A 157 7.57 6.85 71.24
CA ASN A 157 8.51 6.34 72.24
C ASN A 157 8.41 7.08 73.59
N LEU A 158 7.36 7.88 73.80
CA LEU A 158 7.06 8.45 75.11
C LEU A 158 6.26 7.42 75.93
N PRO A 159 6.78 6.92 77.07
CA PRO A 159 6.00 6.08 77.95
C PRO A 159 4.75 6.84 78.45
N PRO A 160 3.63 6.15 78.75
CA PRO A 160 2.50 6.80 79.40
C PRO A 160 3.00 7.43 80.71
N GLN A 161 2.93 8.75 80.80
CA GLN A 161 3.20 9.46 82.05
C GLN A 161 1.99 9.22 82.97
N LEU A 162 2.21 8.36 83.98
CA LEU A 162 1.45 8.12 85.23
C LEU A 162 -0.06 8.37 85.22
#